data_AF-A0A090XAB4-F1
#
_entry.id   AF-A0A090XAB4-F1
#
_cell.length_a   1.000
_cell.length_b   1.000
_cell.length_c   1.000
_cell.angle_alpha   90.00
_cell.angle_beta   90.00
_cell.angle_gamma   90.00
#
_symmetry.space_group_name_H-M   'P 1'
#
loop_
_entity.id
_entity.type
_entity.pdbx_description
1 polymer ?
#
loop_
_entity_poly.entity_id
_entity_poly.type
_entity_poly.pdbx_seq_one_letter_code
_entity_poly.pdbx_strand_id
1 'polypeptide(L)'
;MKHRALWNYNRYEVIRGVWKGVMVPGLSFGNAVSCMRSEIQAGLETQKRSMGRLAWGAHGNTPNEGVQGNMGWASFESREATSKVKFEQRLAEIEDTREAAKVYKYLYMKSLNTKWTNRTHKLRFKYIQRDGADQSISVEKGVKETERKLWEERMQGKSALTNITGHEKHEIKKEQLV
;
A
#
# COMPACT_ATOMS: atom_id res chain seq x y z
N MET A 1 25.18 -29.10 28.52
CA MET A 1 24.18 -28.13 28.04
C MET A 1 24.82 -27.30 26.93
N LYS A 2 24.35 -27.42 25.68
CA LYS A 2 24.86 -26.62 24.57
C LYS A 2 24.34 -25.19 24.74
N HIS A 3 25.24 -24.20 24.80
CA HIS A 3 24.90 -22.78 24.73
C HIS A 3 24.10 -22.51 23.44
N ARG A 4 22.77 -22.58 23.49
CA ARG A 4 21.90 -22.04 22.44
C ARG A 4 21.72 -20.56 22.73
N ALA A 5 22.26 -19.76 21.81
CA ALA A 5 22.48 -18.33 21.89
C ALA A 5 21.34 -17.50 22.51
N LEU A 6 21.74 -16.52 23.32
CA LEU A 6 20.97 -15.38 23.85
C LEU A 6 20.38 -14.44 22.77
N TRP A 7 20.33 -14.85 21.49
CA TRP A 7 20.03 -14.01 20.33
C TRP A 7 18.97 -14.63 19.40
N ASN A 8 17.90 -15.20 19.94
CA ASN A 8 16.73 -15.54 19.13
C ASN A 8 15.95 -14.26 18.81
N TYR A 9 16.38 -13.49 17.81
CA TYR A 9 15.55 -12.42 17.29
C TYR A 9 14.39 -13.02 16.50
N ASN A 10 13.19 -12.51 16.72
CA ASN A 10 12.04 -12.89 15.90
C ASN A 10 12.23 -12.29 14.50
N ARG A 11 12.48 -13.14 13.51
CA ARG A 11 12.68 -12.75 12.10
C ARG A 11 11.53 -11.91 11.58
N TYR A 12 10.29 -12.24 11.95
CA TYR A 12 9.11 -11.49 11.55
C TYR A 12 9.18 -10.04 12.05
N GLU A 13 9.47 -9.85 13.35
CA GLU A 13 9.56 -8.52 13.97
C GLU A 13 10.71 -7.70 13.40
N VAL A 14 11.89 -8.31 13.20
CA VAL A 14 13.05 -7.60 12.63
C VAL A 14 12.76 -7.15 11.20
N ILE A 15 12.27 -8.04 10.33
CA ILE A 15 12.01 -7.68 8.92
C ILE A 15 10.86 -6.69 8.83
N ARG A 16 9.80 -6.85 9.63
CA ARG A 16 8.68 -5.91 9.69
C ARG A 16 9.14 -4.53 10.20
N GLY A 17 10.02 -4.49 11.20
CA GLY A 17 10.64 -3.29 11.74
C GLY A 17 11.45 -2.54 10.69
N VAL A 18 12.39 -3.23 10.01
CA VAL A 18 13.18 -2.65 8.92
C VAL A 18 12.29 -2.17 7.78
N TRP A 19 11.28 -2.94 7.40
CA TRP A 19 10.33 -2.54 6.36
C TRP A 19 9.60 -1.25 6.72
N LYS A 20 9.03 -1.16 7.93
CA LYS A 20 8.29 0.02 8.37
C LYS A 20 9.18 1.23 8.64
N GLY A 21 10.40 1.02 9.16
CA GLY A 21 11.34 2.08 9.53
C GLY A 21 12.14 2.65 8.36
N VAL A 22 12.52 1.82 7.39
CA VAL A 22 13.43 2.23 6.30
C VAL A 22 12.72 2.23 4.95
N MET A 23 12.14 1.10 4.57
CA MET A 23 11.59 0.92 3.22
C MET A 23 10.35 1.79 3.00
N VAL A 24 9.42 1.81 3.96
CA VAL A 24 8.18 2.58 3.84
C VAL A 24 8.43 4.08 3.64
N PRO A 25 9.26 4.77 4.45
CA PRO A 25 9.57 6.18 4.23
C PRO A 25 10.22 6.44 2.86
N GLY A 26 11.23 5.64 2.48
CA GLY A 26 11.93 5.80 1.20
C GLY A 26 11.01 5.65 -0.01
N LEU A 27 10.11 4.66 0.03
CA LEU A 27 9.13 4.42 -1.03
C LEU A 27 8.06 5.51 -1.08
N SER A 28 7.60 5.98 0.08
CA SER A 28 6.64 7.10 0.14
C SER A 28 7.23 8.39 -0.44
N PHE A 29 8.51 8.68 -0.15
CA PHE A 29 9.23 9.81 -0.71
C PHE A 29 9.40 9.68 -2.23
N GLY A 30 9.90 8.53 -2.71
CA GLY A 30 10.07 8.28 -4.14
C GLY A 30 8.76 8.39 -4.92
N ASN A 31 7.66 7.90 -4.36
CA ASN A 31 6.33 8.00 -4.95
C ASN A 31 5.80 9.44 -5.04
N ALA A 32 6.23 10.33 -4.15
CA ALA A 32 5.82 11.74 -4.19
C ALA A 32 6.50 12.50 -5.33
N VAL A 33 7.75 12.13 -5.64
CA VAL A 33 8.59 12.86 -6.62
C VAL A 33 8.53 12.27 -8.03
N SER A 34 8.31 10.95 -8.16
CA SER A 34 8.41 10.26 -9.45
C SER A 34 7.17 9.45 -9.85
N CYS A 35 6.92 9.39 -11.16
CA CYS A 35 5.99 8.42 -11.75
C CYS A 35 6.79 7.20 -12.22
N MET A 36 6.86 6.17 -11.37
CA MET A 36 7.49 4.91 -11.75
C MET A 36 6.76 4.25 -12.91
N ARG A 37 7.53 3.55 -13.75
CA ARG A 37 6.95 2.69 -14.80
C ARG A 37 6.29 1.47 -14.16
N SER A 38 5.29 0.91 -14.85
CA SER A 38 4.54 -0.27 -14.41
C SER A 38 5.44 -1.47 -14.11
N GLU A 39 6.50 -1.67 -14.90
CA GLU A 39 7.38 -2.83 -14.78
C GLU A 39 8.18 -2.76 -13.48
N ILE A 40 8.69 -1.57 -13.13
CA ILE A 40 9.44 -1.34 -11.90
C ILE A 40 8.52 -1.55 -10.69
N GLN A 41 7.31 -1.00 -10.76
CA GLN A 41 6.32 -1.16 -9.69
C GLN A 41 5.93 -2.64 -9.48
N ALA A 42 5.75 -3.40 -10.55
CA ALA A 42 5.46 -4.83 -10.48
C ALA A 42 6.64 -5.63 -9.92
N GLY A 43 7.88 -5.29 -10.31
CA GLY A 43 9.10 -5.88 -9.73
C GLY A 43 9.19 -5.64 -8.22
N LEU A 44 8.94 -4.40 -7.77
CA LEU A 44 8.92 -4.04 -6.35
C LEU A 44 7.83 -4.80 -5.56
N GLU A 45 6.63 -4.96 -6.13
CA GLU A 45 5.57 -5.79 -5.53
C GLU A 45 6.01 -7.25 -5.35
N THR A 46 6.66 -7.82 -6.36
CA THR A 46 7.18 -9.20 -6.31
C THR A 46 8.24 -9.36 -5.23
N GLN A 47 9.20 -8.43 -5.15
CA GLN A 47 10.25 -8.46 -4.13
C GLN A 47 9.66 -8.29 -2.72
N LYS A 48 8.70 -7.38 -2.55
CA LYS A 48 7.95 -7.23 -1.29
C LYS A 48 7.27 -8.54 -0.90
N ARG A 49 6.60 -9.24 -1.82
CA ARG A 49 5.94 -10.53 -1.52
C ARG A 49 6.96 -11.61 -1.13
N SER A 50 8.09 -11.68 -1.82
CA SER A 50 9.19 -12.59 -1.47
C SER A 50 9.69 -12.33 -0.04
N MET A 51 9.94 -11.06 0.30
CA MET A 51 10.33 -10.64 1.64
C MET A 51 9.26 -10.97 2.70
N GLY A 52 7.98 -10.81 2.36
CA GLY A 52 6.88 -11.17 3.24
C GLY A 52 6.84 -12.67 3.55
N ARG A 53 7.10 -13.53 2.55
CA ARG A 53 7.21 -14.99 2.75
C ARG A 53 8.41 -15.34 3.62
N LEU A 54 9.55 -14.72 3.37
CA LEU A 54 10.76 -14.94 4.15
C LEU A 54 10.56 -14.54 5.62
N ALA A 55 9.90 -13.40 5.87
CA ALA A 55 9.59 -12.91 7.20
C ALA A 55 8.60 -13.80 7.94
N TRP A 56 7.57 -14.27 7.24
CA TRP A 56 6.56 -15.16 7.81
C TRP A 56 7.03 -16.63 7.89
N GLY A 57 8.13 -16.99 7.23
CA GLY A 57 8.57 -18.39 7.14
C GLY A 57 7.66 -19.26 6.25
N ALA A 58 6.89 -18.62 5.36
CA ALA A 58 5.91 -19.28 4.51
C ALA A 58 6.54 -19.91 3.27
N HIS A 59 5.92 -20.96 2.74
CA HIS A 59 6.36 -21.64 1.52
C HIS A 59 6.30 -20.69 0.29
N GLY A 60 7.14 -20.96 -0.72
CA GLY A 60 7.16 -20.19 -1.96
C GLY A 60 5.81 -20.14 -2.69
N ASN A 61 4.99 -21.18 -2.50
CA ASN A 61 3.66 -21.31 -3.13
C ASN A 61 2.50 -20.76 -2.29
N THR A 62 2.75 -20.21 -1.09
CA THR A 62 1.68 -19.58 -0.28
C THR A 62 0.95 -18.50 -1.10
N PRO A 63 -0.36 -18.30 -0.97
CA PRO A 63 -1.02 -17.26 -1.78
C PRO A 63 -0.58 -15.85 -1.36
N ASN A 64 -0.47 -14.93 -2.33
CA ASN A 64 0.05 -13.57 -2.12
C ASN A 64 -0.81 -12.75 -1.16
N GLU A 65 -2.12 -12.96 -1.18
CA GLU A 65 -3.10 -12.23 -0.37
C GLU A 65 -2.95 -12.60 1.11
N GLY A 66 -2.65 -13.87 1.42
CA GLY A 66 -2.34 -14.32 2.78
C GLY A 66 -1.08 -13.64 3.32
N VAL A 67 -0.01 -13.61 2.51
CA VAL A 67 1.23 -12.88 2.86
C VAL A 67 0.95 -11.40 3.06
N GLN A 68 0.18 -10.76 2.18
CA GLN A 68 -0.15 -9.35 2.30
C GLN A 68 -0.96 -9.03 3.57
N GLY A 69 -1.94 -9.88 3.90
CA GLY A 69 -2.77 -9.76 5.10
C GLY A 69 -1.96 -9.91 6.38
N ASN A 70 -1.18 -10.98 6.51
CA ASN A 70 -0.39 -11.27 7.71
C ASN A 70 0.77 -10.29 7.92
N MET A 71 1.35 -9.74 6.85
CA MET A 71 2.36 -8.69 6.97
C MET A 71 1.76 -7.29 7.26
N GLY A 72 0.48 -7.08 6.96
CA GLY A 72 -0.17 -5.76 7.10
C GLY A 72 0.49 -4.69 6.22
N TRP A 73 0.90 -5.08 5.00
CA TRP A 73 1.62 -4.22 4.07
C TRP A 73 0.70 -3.70 2.97
N ALA A 74 0.64 -2.38 2.84
CA ALA A 74 -0.03 -1.71 1.71
C ALA A 74 0.69 -2.01 0.38
N SER A 75 -0.07 -2.04 -0.71
CA SER A 75 0.47 -2.08 -2.07
C SER A 75 1.27 -0.82 -2.40
N PHE A 76 2.20 -0.95 -3.35
CA PHE A 76 2.93 0.18 -3.90
C PHE A 76 1.96 1.13 -4.60
N GLU A 77 0.95 0.59 -5.28
CA GLU A 77 -0.07 1.39 -5.95
C GLU A 77 -0.93 2.19 -4.98
N SER A 78 -1.35 1.60 -3.85
CA SER A 78 -2.13 2.33 -2.84
C SER A 78 -1.30 3.43 -2.17
N ARG A 79 0.00 3.21 -1.97
CA ARG A 79 0.93 4.25 -1.49
C ARG A 79 1.07 5.39 -2.50
N GLU A 80 1.26 5.06 -3.78
CA GLU A 80 1.34 6.04 -4.86
C GLU A 80 0.05 6.86 -4.95
N ALA A 81 -1.10 6.20 -4.91
CA ALA A 81 -2.41 6.85 -4.91
C ALA A 81 -2.54 7.83 -3.75
N THR A 82 -2.19 7.40 -2.54
CA THR A 82 -2.24 8.26 -1.35
C THR A 82 -1.39 9.52 -1.53
N SER A 83 -0.15 9.38 -1.98
CA SER A 83 0.76 10.53 -2.15
C SER A 83 0.28 11.48 -3.24
N LYS A 84 -0.09 10.96 -4.43
CA LYS A 84 -0.43 11.79 -5.59
C LYS A 84 -1.78 12.47 -5.46
N VAL A 85 -2.81 11.75 -5.01
CA VAL A 85 -4.14 12.34 -4.82
C VAL A 85 -4.13 13.37 -3.70
N LYS A 86 -3.41 13.14 -2.60
CA LYS A 86 -3.25 14.17 -1.56
C LYS A 86 -2.50 15.39 -2.04
N PHE A 87 -1.54 15.23 -2.95
CA PHE A 87 -0.82 16.36 -3.52
C PHE A 87 -1.71 17.15 -4.49
N GLU A 88 -2.50 16.47 -5.31
CA GLU A 88 -3.51 17.08 -6.19
C GLU A 88 -4.54 17.90 -5.40
N GLN A 89 -5.10 17.35 -4.32
CA GLN A 89 -6.02 18.08 -3.43
C GLN A 89 -5.37 19.34 -2.84
N ARG A 90 -4.13 19.22 -2.37
CA ARG A 90 -3.38 20.38 -1.86
C ARG A 90 -3.14 21.43 -2.94
N LEU A 91 -2.82 21.04 -4.18
CA LEU A 91 -2.66 21.99 -5.29
C LEU A 91 -3.96 22.73 -5.64
N ALA A 92 -5.12 22.11 -5.41
CA ALA A 92 -6.42 22.76 -5.62
C ALA A 92 -6.77 23.78 -4.53
N GLU A 93 -6.28 23.57 -3.30
CA GLU A 93 -6.54 24.43 -2.14
C GLU A 93 -5.51 25.56 -1.97
N ILE A 94 -4.30 25.39 -2.50
CA ILE A 94 -3.22 26.37 -2.39
C ILE A 94 -3.58 27.67 -3.14
N GLU A 95 -3.23 28.80 -2.53
CA GLU A 95 -3.38 30.12 -3.12
C GLU A 95 -2.58 30.29 -4.43
N ASP A 96 -3.20 30.99 -5.38
CA ASP A 96 -2.69 31.25 -6.74
C ASP A 96 -1.41 32.07 -6.78
N THR A 97 -0.99 32.63 -5.66
CA THR A 97 0.29 33.32 -5.51
C THR A 97 1.46 32.36 -5.68
N ARG A 98 1.30 31.09 -5.27
CA ARG A 98 2.37 30.07 -5.31
C ARG A 98 2.58 29.51 -6.71
N GLU A 99 3.84 29.36 -7.11
CA GLU A 99 4.24 28.89 -8.45
C GLU A 99 3.66 27.51 -8.79
N ALA A 100 3.63 26.59 -7.83
CA ALA A 100 3.08 25.24 -8.06
C ALA A 100 1.59 25.27 -8.44
N ALA A 101 0.79 26.14 -7.81
CA ALA A 101 -0.62 26.32 -8.15
C ALA A 101 -0.78 27.01 -9.52
N LYS A 102 0.04 28.02 -9.81
CA LYS A 102 0.05 28.68 -11.14
C LYS A 102 0.34 27.68 -12.26
N VAL A 103 1.37 26.85 -12.10
CA VAL A 103 1.73 25.81 -13.08
C VAL A 103 0.61 24.79 -13.23
N TYR A 104 0.03 24.33 -12.11
CA TYR A 104 -1.09 23.38 -12.14
C TYR A 104 -2.31 23.94 -12.88
N LYS A 105 -2.73 25.17 -12.57
CA LYS A 105 -3.84 25.86 -13.26
C LYS A 105 -3.52 26.12 -14.72
N TYR A 106 -2.31 26.54 -15.04
CA TYR A 106 -1.86 26.75 -16.42
C TYR A 106 -1.96 25.45 -17.24
N LEU A 107 -1.47 24.33 -16.71
CA LEU A 107 -1.57 23.02 -17.36
C LEU A 107 -3.03 22.62 -17.60
N TYR A 108 -3.90 22.88 -16.61
CA TYR A 108 -5.34 22.63 -16.73
C TYR A 108 -5.99 23.50 -17.80
N MET A 109 -5.76 24.82 -17.79
CA MET A 109 -6.32 25.76 -18.77
C MET A 109 -5.84 25.50 -20.20
N LYS A 110 -4.62 24.96 -20.37
CA LYS A 110 -4.07 24.58 -21.66
C LYS A 110 -4.40 23.14 -22.07
N SER A 111 -5.19 22.41 -21.26
CA SER A 111 -5.53 21.00 -21.50
C SER A 111 -4.30 20.10 -21.70
N LEU A 112 -3.19 20.41 -21.02
CA LEU A 112 -1.94 19.67 -21.14
C LEU A 112 -1.88 18.53 -20.12
N ASN A 113 -2.10 17.32 -20.61
CA ASN A 113 -2.04 16.12 -19.79
C ASN A 113 -0.61 15.59 -19.66
N THR A 114 0.02 15.87 -18.52
CA THR A 114 1.34 15.29 -18.20
C THR A 114 1.23 13.80 -17.84
N LYS A 115 2.37 13.09 -17.85
CA LYS A 115 2.44 11.71 -17.34
C LYS A 115 1.92 11.61 -15.90
N TRP A 116 2.21 12.64 -15.08
CA TRP A 116 1.74 12.72 -13.71
C TRP A 116 0.21 12.87 -13.66
N THR A 117 -0.35 13.84 -14.40
CA THR A 117 -1.81 14.10 -14.44
C THR A 117 -2.58 12.85 -14.87
N ASN A 118 -2.14 12.20 -15.95
CA ASN A 118 -2.75 10.96 -16.46
C ASN A 118 -2.70 9.82 -15.42
N ARG A 119 -1.59 9.69 -14.71
CA ARG A 119 -1.45 8.66 -13.67
C ARG A 119 -2.32 8.98 -12.46
N THR A 120 -2.32 10.22 -11.99
CA THR A 120 -3.14 10.69 -10.87
C THR A 120 -4.63 10.50 -11.16
N HIS A 121 -5.11 10.85 -12.36
CA HIS A 121 -6.50 10.60 -12.76
C HIS A 121 -6.87 9.11 -12.71
N LYS A 122 -6.01 8.22 -13.23
CA LYS A 122 -6.24 6.76 -13.15
C LYS A 122 -6.32 6.26 -11.70
N LEU A 123 -5.43 6.75 -10.83
CA LEU A 123 -5.40 6.37 -9.41
C LEU A 123 -6.62 6.92 -8.67
N ARG A 124 -6.99 8.17 -8.93
CA ARG A 124 -8.18 8.81 -8.37
C ARG A 124 -9.45 8.07 -8.79
N PHE A 125 -9.56 7.73 -10.07
CA PHE A 125 -10.67 6.92 -10.58
C PHE A 125 -10.76 5.57 -9.85
N LYS A 126 -9.65 4.84 -9.74
CA LYS A 126 -9.61 3.53 -9.09
C LYS A 126 -9.94 3.56 -7.59
N TYR A 127 -9.42 4.53 -6.84
CA TYR A 127 -9.44 4.50 -5.37
C TYR A 127 -10.47 5.42 -4.73
N ILE A 128 -10.88 6.49 -5.42
CA ILE A 128 -11.67 7.60 -4.86
C ILE A 128 -13.02 7.74 -5.56
N GLN A 129 -13.30 7.02 -6.66
CA GLN A 129 -14.64 7.03 -7.26
C GLN A 129 -15.69 6.73 -6.19
N ARG A 130 -16.52 7.74 -5.93
CA ARG A 130 -17.69 7.69 -5.06
C ARG A 130 -18.83 8.25 -5.87
N ASP A 131 -19.91 7.47 -5.96
CA ASP A 131 -21.21 7.99 -6.34
C ASP A 131 -21.65 9.02 -5.29
N GLY A 132 -21.57 10.31 -5.65
CA GLY A 132 -22.41 11.40 -5.14
C GLY A 132 -22.27 11.91 -3.70
N ALA A 133 -21.94 11.11 -2.69
CA ALA A 133 -22.39 11.47 -1.34
C ALA A 133 -21.33 11.92 -0.33
N ASP A 134 -20.03 11.71 -0.57
CA ASP A 134 -19.10 11.79 0.57
C ASP A 134 -17.66 12.17 0.17
N GLN A 135 -17.45 13.46 -0.12
CA GLN A 135 -16.12 14.05 -0.37
C GLN A 135 -15.32 14.32 0.91
N SER A 136 -15.90 14.06 2.10
CA SER A 136 -15.32 14.37 3.42
C SER A 136 -14.32 13.31 3.94
N ILE A 137 -14.29 12.13 3.32
CA ILE A 137 -13.39 11.06 3.78
C ILE A 137 -11.98 11.29 3.26
N SER A 138 -11.04 11.45 4.20
CA SER A 138 -9.59 11.52 3.94
C SER A 138 -9.14 10.50 2.90
N VAL A 139 -8.35 10.93 1.92
CA VAL A 139 -7.80 10.09 0.83
C VAL A 139 -7.22 8.77 1.35
N GLU A 140 -6.54 8.79 2.50
CA GLU A 140 -5.99 7.57 3.11
C GLU A 140 -7.06 6.56 3.50
N LYS A 141 -8.18 7.03 4.04
CA LYS A 141 -9.29 6.15 4.42
C LYS A 141 -9.95 5.55 3.18
N GLY A 142 -10.19 6.36 2.14
CA GLY A 142 -10.73 5.88 0.87
C GLY A 142 -9.83 4.84 0.19
N VAL A 143 -8.53 5.14 0.09
CA VAL A 143 -7.55 4.21 -0.48
C VAL A 143 -7.50 2.89 0.31
N LYS A 144 -7.46 2.96 1.65
CA LYS A 144 -7.45 1.76 2.52
C LYS A 144 -8.71 0.92 2.36
N GLU A 145 -9.88 1.56 2.28
CA GLU A 145 -11.16 0.86 2.14
C GLU A 145 -11.25 0.15 0.80
N THR A 146 -10.92 0.83 -0.30
CA THR A 146 -10.91 0.23 -1.64
C THR A 146 -9.87 -0.89 -1.73
N GLU A 147 -8.68 -0.71 -1.16
CA GLU A 147 -7.66 -1.76 -1.10
C GLU A 147 -8.12 -2.98 -0.29
N ARG A 148 -8.84 -2.75 0.81
CA ARG A 148 -9.44 -3.82 1.62
C ARG A 148 -10.48 -4.60 0.81
N LYS A 149 -11.42 -3.93 0.14
CA LYS A 149 -12.44 -4.58 -0.70
C LYS A 149 -11.80 -5.44 -1.80
N LEU A 150 -10.85 -4.87 -2.55
CA LEU A 150 -10.10 -5.61 -3.59
C LEU A 150 -9.28 -6.78 -3.02
N TRP A 151 -8.81 -6.69 -1.78
CA TRP A 151 -8.13 -7.79 -1.11
C TRP A 151 -9.11 -8.88 -0.67
N GLU A 152 -10.27 -8.53 -0.12
CA GLU A 152 -11.33 -9.46 0.28
C GLU A 152 -11.88 -10.24 -0.93
N GLU A 153 -12.14 -9.58 -2.05
CA GLU A 153 -12.56 -10.22 -3.30
C GLU A 153 -11.52 -11.23 -3.80
N ARG A 154 -10.24 -10.86 -3.82
CA ARG A 154 -9.14 -11.76 -4.22
C ARG A 154 -8.93 -12.91 -3.25
N MET A 155 -9.21 -12.69 -1.97
CA MET A 155 -9.18 -13.72 -0.93
C MET A 155 -10.28 -14.76 -1.13
N GLN A 156 -11.51 -14.30 -1.38
CA GLN A 156 -12.68 -15.19 -1.59
C GLN A 156 -12.53 -16.06 -2.84
N GLY A 157 -11.85 -15.58 -3.87
CA GLY A 157 -11.58 -16.35 -5.09
C GLY A 157 -10.60 -17.52 -4.95
N LYS A 158 -10.00 -17.76 -3.77
CA LYS A 158 -8.92 -18.76 -3.59
C LYS A 158 -9.26 -19.80 -2.52
N SER A 159 -9.52 -21.03 -2.96
CA SER A 159 -9.78 -22.18 -2.07
C SER A 159 -8.63 -22.51 -1.10
N ALA A 160 -7.38 -22.20 -1.47
CA ALA A 160 -6.22 -22.42 -0.58
C ALA A 160 -6.18 -21.46 0.64
N LEU A 161 -6.99 -20.41 0.64
CA LEU A 161 -7.00 -19.38 1.69
C LEU A 161 -8.14 -19.54 2.70
N THR A 162 -9.12 -20.40 2.43
CA THR A 162 -10.23 -20.68 3.36
C THR A 162 -9.75 -21.29 4.67
N ASN A 163 -8.68 -22.09 4.64
CA ASN A 163 -8.08 -22.68 5.84
C ASN A 163 -7.31 -21.64 6.68
N ILE A 164 -6.66 -20.66 6.04
CA ILE A 164 -5.89 -19.60 6.70
C ILE A 164 -6.83 -18.63 7.44
N THR A 165 -7.96 -18.27 6.83
CA THR A 165 -8.99 -17.43 7.47
C THR A 165 -9.75 -18.14 8.58
N GLY A 166 -9.96 -19.45 8.48
CA GLY A 166 -10.68 -20.27 9.45
C GLY A 166 -9.89 -20.65 10.71
N HIS A 167 -8.58 -20.90 10.61
CA HIS A 167 -7.77 -21.36 11.76
C HIS A 167 -6.94 -20.24 12.43
N GLU A 168 -6.26 -19.36 11.68
CA GLU A 168 -5.27 -18.43 12.26
C GLU A 168 -5.89 -17.27 13.07
N LYS A 169 -7.11 -16.81 12.72
CA LYS A 169 -7.78 -15.74 13.48
C LYS A 169 -8.29 -16.20 14.85
N HIS A 170 -8.47 -17.50 15.06
CA HIS A 170 -8.87 -18.04 16.36
C HIS A 170 -7.67 -18.31 17.27
N GLU A 171 -6.48 -18.56 16.72
CA GLU A 171 -5.26 -18.75 17.50
C GLU A 171 -4.66 -17.43 17.99
N ILE A 172 -4.64 -16.37 17.16
CA ILE A 172 -4.17 -15.03 17.60
C ILE A 172 -5.09 -14.44 18.71
N LYS A 173 -6.38 -14.81 18.72
CA LYS A 173 -7.29 -14.45 19.82
C LYS A 173 -7.01 -15.21 21.12
N LYS A 174 -6.36 -16.38 21.07
CA LYS A 174 -6.00 -17.17 22.24
C LYS A 174 -4.68 -16.73 22.88
N GLU A 175 -3.82 -15.99 22.16
CA GLU A 175 -2.57 -15.45 22.70
C GLU A 175 -2.73 -14.12 23.46
N GLN A 176 -3.96 -13.60 23.60
CA GLN A 176 -4.25 -12.54 24.57
C GLN A 176 -4.95 -13.13 25.79
N LEU A 177 -4.18 -13.23 26.88
CA LEU A 177 -4.51 -13.37 28.31
C LEU A 177 -3.77 -14.54 28.97
N VAL A 178 -2.49 -14.30 29.30
CA VAL A 178 -1.88 -14.65 30.61
C VAL A 178 -1.02 -13.48 31.04
#